data_AF-A0A6S6T7S9-F1
#
_entry.id   AF-A0A6S6T7S9-F1
#
_cell.length_a   1.000
_cell.length_b   1.000
_cell.length_c   1.000
_cell.angle_alpha   90.00
_cell.angle_beta   90.00
_cell.angle_gamma   90.00
#
_symmetry.space_group_name_H-M   'P 1'
#
loop_
_entity.id
_entity.type
_entity.pdbx_description
1 polymer ?
#
loop_
_entity_poly.entity_id
_entity_poly.type
_entity_poly.pdbx_seq_one_letter_code
_entity_poly.pdbx_strand_id
1 'polypeptide(L)'
;MYSQQIYKHALYLQHLKHEKHEYKHEGYMMKKTTRAILLTLGLGTATLLAFGGCAGHKGDKHRDGMMKVVKQLDLTSEQKSALKTLKKERKAEREAKREAMKENRKAMRAEMKPDMSQFMTAESFDKAAFKAHMTKKFDAKRKMMESKKETRLEKRAEGMEKVFNILTPEQRTKWIALSKETTKSCK
;
A
#
# COMPACT_ATOMS: atom_id res chain seq x y z
N MET A 1 24.97 -18.51 -12.78
CA MET A 1 24.28 -18.33 -11.48
C MET A 1 22.87 -17.73 -11.56
N TYR A 2 22.48 -17.04 -12.65
CA TYR A 2 21.13 -16.47 -12.82
C TYR A 2 19.99 -17.48 -13.04
N SER A 3 20.32 -18.72 -13.44
CA SER A 3 19.33 -19.75 -13.75
C SER A 3 18.58 -20.24 -12.50
N GLN A 4 19.26 -20.44 -11.36
CA GLN A 4 18.63 -21.01 -10.17
C GLN A 4 17.56 -20.12 -9.50
N GLN A 5 17.67 -18.80 -9.60
CA GLN A 5 16.67 -17.88 -9.03
C GLN A 5 15.37 -17.88 -9.82
N ILE A 6 15.45 -18.05 -11.15
CA ILE A 6 14.26 -18.11 -12.01
C ILE A 6 13.45 -19.38 -11.72
N TYR A 7 14.12 -20.52 -11.50
CA TYR A 7 13.45 -21.78 -11.15
C TYR A 7 12.77 -21.73 -9.78
N LYS A 8 13.38 -21.12 -8.76
CA LYS A 8 12.75 -20.96 -7.44
C LYS A 8 11.49 -20.08 -7.50
N HIS A 9 11.53 -19.02 -8.30
CA HIS A 9 10.38 -18.12 -8.47
C HIS A 9 9.24 -18.76 -9.28
N ALA A 10 9.57 -19.56 -10.29
CA ALA A 10 8.57 -20.32 -11.05
C ALA A 10 7.86 -21.38 -10.19
N LEU A 11 8.61 -22.11 -9.35
CA LEU A 11 8.07 -23.08 -8.39
C LEU A 11 7.13 -22.43 -7.35
N TYR A 12 7.50 -21.25 -6.83
CA TYR A 12 6.65 -20.50 -5.89
C TYR A 12 5.31 -20.07 -6.52
N LEU A 13 5.34 -19.63 -7.79
CA LEU A 13 4.14 -19.24 -8.52
C LEU A 13 3.24 -20.42 -8.89
N GLN A 14 3.82 -21.62 -9.09
CA GLN A 14 3.07 -22.84 -9.36
C GLN A 14 2.37 -23.36 -8.08
N HIS A 15 3.04 -23.32 -6.93
CA HIS A 15 2.43 -23.65 -5.63
C HIS A 15 1.22 -22.75 -5.30
N LEU A 16 1.31 -21.44 -5.53
CA LEU A 16 0.22 -20.49 -5.28
C LEU A 16 -1.02 -20.69 -6.18
N LYS A 17 -0.87 -21.34 -7.34
CA LYS A 17 -2.00 -21.67 -8.22
C LYS A 17 -2.71 -22.94 -7.79
N HIS A 18 -2.01 -23.90 -7.20
CA HIS A 18 -2.62 -25.14 -6.70
C HIS A 18 -3.37 -24.96 -5.38
N GLU A 19 -2.98 -23.98 -4.55
CA GLU A 19 -3.62 -23.73 -3.24
C GLU A 19 -5.01 -23.08 -3.32
N LYS A 20 -5.47 -22.63 -4.50
CA LYS A 20 -6.75 -21.93 -4.67
C LYS A 20 -7.95 -22.83 -4.96
N HIS A 21 -7.79 -24.14 -5.06
CA HIS A 21 -8.87 -25.05 -5.45
C HIS A 21 -9.34 -26.04 -4.37
N GLU A 22 -8.84 -25.94 -3.13
CA GLU A 22 -9.21 -26.88 -2.06
C GLU A 22 -9.69 -26.18 -0.79
N TYR A 23 -10.76 -25.40 -0.92
CA TYR A 23 -11.65 -25.08 0.21
C TYR A 23 -13.11 -25.23 -0.24
N LYS A 24 -13.49 -26.49 -0.48
CA LYS A 24 -14.90 -26.90 -0.53
C LYS A 24 -15.38 -27.18 0.89
N HIS A 25 -16.41 -26.41 1.28
CA HIS A 25 -17.51 -26.76 2.19
C HIS A 25 -17.30 -27.87 3.22
N GLU A 26 -17.01 -27.49 4.47
CA GLU A 26 -17.60 -28.15 5.65
C GLU A 26 -18.03 -27.08 6.66
N GLY A 27 -19.27 -26.60 6.48
CA GLY A 27 -19.96 -25.78 7.47
C GLY A 27 -20.45 -26.68 8.60
N TYR A 28 -19.70 -26.68 9.70
CA TYR A 28 -20.10 -27.34 10.93
C TYR A 28 -21.33 -26.65 11.54
N MET A 29 -22.41 -27.41 11.69
CA MET A 29 -23.68 -27.01 12.30
C MET A 29 -23.51 -26.72 13.80
N MET A 30 -23.38 -25.44 14.19
CA MET A 30 -23.57 -25.03 15.59
C MET A 30 -25.06 -24.84 15.89
N LYS A 31 -25.54 -25.70 16.77
CA LYS A 31 -26.91 -25.81 17.27
C LYS A 31 -27.28 -24.56 18.05
N LYS A 32 -28.48 -24.03 17.77
CA LYS A 32 -29.11 -22.92 18.48
C LYS A 32 -29.47 -23.36 19.91
N THR A 33 -28.88 -22.74 20.94
CA THR A 33 -29.54 -22.57 22.24
C THR A 33 -29.04 -21.30 22.95
N THR A 34 -30.02 -20.51 23.35
CA THR A 34 -30.02 -19.19 23.97
C THR A 34 -29.45 -19.23 25.39
N ARG A 35 -28.59 -18.27 25.74
CA ARG A 35 -28.45 -17.81 27.14
C ARG A 35 -28.40 -16.30 27.17
N ALA A 36 -29.49 -15.72 27.68
CA ALA A 36 -29.61 -14.31 28.00
C ALA A 36 -28.82 -14.01 29.28
N ILE A 37 -28.00 -12.96 29.25
CA ILE A 37 -27.58 -12.23 30.45
C ILE A 37 -27.74 -10.74 30.13
N LEU A 38 -28.55 -10.09 30.96
CA LEU A 38 -29.04 -8.72 30.88
C LEU A 38 -28.23 -7.83 31.84
N LEU A 39 -28.32 -6.50 31.63
CA LEU A 39 -27.80 -5.36 32.42
C LEU A 39 -26.29 -5.04 32.23
N THR A 40 -25.89 -3.81 31.87
CA THR A 40 -26.32 -2.50 32.39
C THR A 40 -26.25 -1.37 31.35
N LEU A 41 -27.19 -0.43 31.49
CA LEU A 41 -27.30 0.83 30.76
C LEU A 41 -26.21 1.84 31.19
N GLY A 42 -25.54 2.43 30.21
CA GLY A 42 -24.72 3.64 30.35
C GLY A 42 -24.84 4.49 29.09
N LEU A 43 -25.81 5.40 29.08
CA LEU A 43 -25.97 6.46 28.07
C LEU A 43 -24.94 7.57 28.34
N GLY A 44 -24.12 7.91 27.35
CA GLY A 44 -23.22 9.06 27.46
C GLY A 44 -22.43 9.36 26.20
N THR A 45 -22.93 10.33 25.43
CA THR A 45 -22.25 11.14 24.39
C THR A 45 -21.94 10.50 23.04
N ALA A 46 -22.74 10.92 22.07
CA ALA A 46 -22.52 10.78 20.64
C ALA A 46 -21.18 11.43 20.23
N THR A 47 -20.29 10.63 19.65
CA THR A 47 -19.43 11.14 18.58
C THR A 47 -19.99 10.60 17.28
N LEU A 48 -20.78 11.43 16.60
CA LEU A 48 -20.99 11.36 15.16
C LEU A 48 -19.63 11.48 14.47
N LEU A 49 -18.88 10.38 14.40
CA LEU A 49 -17.87 10.23 13.35
C LEU A 49 -18.64 9.94 12.08
N ALA A 50 -19.05 11.02 11.42
CA ALA A 50 -19.33 11.04 10.01
C ALA A 50 -18.09 10.49 9.28
N PHE A 51 -18.03 9.17 9.11
CA PHE A 51 -17.22 8.53 8.08
C PHE A 51 -17.89 8.86 6.74
N GLY A 52 -17.70 10.12 6.34
CA GLY A 52 -18.06 10.63 5.04
C GLY A 52 -17.35 9.83 3.96
N GLY A 53 -18.13 9.48 2.95
CA GLY A 53 -17.83 8.55 1.87
C GLY A 53 -16.46 8.73 1.21
N CYS A 54 -15.95 7.61 0.74
CA CYS A 54 -14.88 7.51 -0.23
C CYS A 54 -15.32 8.15 -1.57
N ALA A 55 -15.37 9.48 -1.59
CA ALA A 55 -15.57 10.26 -2.80
C ALA A 55 -14.49 11.35 -2.88
N GLY A 56 -13.57 11.15 -3.83
CA GLY A 56 -12.70 12.15 -4.45
C GLY A 56 -12.27 13.36 -3.61
N HIS A 57 -11.16 13.23 -2.87
CA HIS A 57 -10.32 14.39 -2.56
C HIS A 57 -8.94 14.26 -3.22
N LYS A 58 -8.72 15.14 -4.21
CA LYS A 58 -7.42 15.50 -4.79
C LYS A 58 -6.40 15.72 -3.67
N GLY A 59 -5.30 14.97 -3.71
CA GLY A 59 -4.05 15.31 -3.02
C GLY A 59 -4.03 15.04 -1.52
N ASP A 60 -2.98 14.34 -1.08
CA ASP A 60 -2.38 14.42 0.25
C ASP A 60 -2.89 13.62 1.47
N LYS A 61 -4.04 12.94 1.48
CA LYS A 61 -4.48 12.21 2.71
C LYS A 61 -4.25 10.69 2.78
N HIS A 62 -3.65 10.06 1.76
CA HIS A 62 -3.40 8.61 1.74
C HIS A 62 -2.01 8.17 2.23
N ARG A 63 -1.10 9.10 2.53
CA ARG A 63 0.30 8.73 2.81
C ARG A 63 0.55 8.04 4.15
N ASP A 64 -0.43 7.99 5.04
CA ASP A 64 -0.27 7.51 6.42
C ASP A 64 -1.35 6.51 6.86
N GLY A 65 -1.84 5.66 5.94
CA GLY A 65 -2.86 4.65 6.28
C GLY A 65 -2.50 3.78 7.50
N MET A 66 -1.24 3.36 7.61
CA MET A 66 -0.74 2.60 8.76
C MET A 66 -0.74 3.43 10.06
N MET A 67 -0.26 4.68 10.00
CA MET A 67 -0.19 5.56 11.18
C MET A 67 -1.56 6.02 11.66
N LYS A 68 -2.58 6.04 10.79
CA LYS A 68 -3.96 6.30 11.18
C LYS A 68 -4.50 5.19 12.09
N VAL A 69 -4.26 3.92 11.73
CA VAL A 69 -4.69 2.76 12.55
C VAL A 69 -3.94 2.75 13.88
N VAL A 70 -2.63 3.02 13.88
CA VAL A 70 -1.81 3.05 15.10
C VAL A 70 -2.29 4.13 16.09
N LYS A 71 -2.76 5.28 15.59
CA LYS A 71 -3.31 6.35 16.44
C LYS A 71 -4.65 6.00 17.11
N GLN A 72 -5.36 4.99 16.60
CA GLN A 72 -6.60 4.48 17.19
C GLN A 72 -6.35 3.43 18.28
N LEU A 73 -5.08 3.06 18.51
CA LEU A 73 -4.68 2.20 19.61
C LEU A 73 -4.45 3.02 20.87
N ASP A 74 -4.68 2.39 22.02
CA ASP A 74 -4.42 2.97 23.33
C ASP A 74 -2.92 2.88 23.64
N LEU A 75 -2.16 3.86 23.15
CA LEU A 75 -0.70 3.90 23.25
C LEU A 75 -0.24 4.60 24.54
N THR A 76 0.76 4.02 25.22
CA THR A 76 1.44 4.65 26.36
C THR A 76 2.24 5.89 25.92
N SER A 77 2.61 6.75 26.87
CA SER A 77 3.46 7.93 26.62
C SER A 77 4.81 7.54 25.99
N GLU A 78 5.41 6.45 26.46
CA GLU A 78 6.67 5.90 25.96
C GLU A 78 6.54 5.40 24.51
N GLN A 79 5.49 4.62 24.21
CA GLN A 79 5.21 4.15 22.85
C GLN A 79 4.97 5.31 21.88
N LYS A 80 4.23 6.35 22.32
CA LYS A 80 4.01 7.57 21.53
C LYS A 80 5.33 8.29 21.24
N SER A 81 6.24 8.35 22.21
CA SER A 81 7.57 8.93 22.02
C SER A 81 8.39 8.14 21.00
N ALA A 82 8.46 6.82 21.12
CA ALA A 82 9.17 5.94 20.18
C ALA A 82 8.65 6.08 18.74
N LEU A 83 7.32 6.12 18.56
CA LEU A 83 6.70 6.33 17.24
C LEU A 83 7.00 7.72 16.67
N LYS A 84 7.11 8.75 17.51
CA LYS A 84 7.48 10.11 17.09
C LYS A 84 8.93 10.16 16.60
N THR A 85 9.85 9.48 17.28
CA THR A 85 11.24 9.32 16.85
C THR A 85 11.32 8.61 15.50
N LEU A 86 10.64 7.46 15.37
CA LEU A 86 10.57 6.73 14.10
C LEU A 86 10.04 7.59 12.95
N LYS A 87 9.02 8.43 13.21
CA LYS A 87 8.49 9.37 12.21
C LYS A 87 9.51 10.43 11.81
N LYS A 88 10.28 10.97 12.76
CA LYS A 88 11.34 11.95 12.48
C LYS A 88 12.45 11.34 11.65
N GLU A 89 12.91 10.14 11.98
CA GLU A 89 13.93 9.42 11.22
C GLU A 89 13.49 9.18 9.77
N ARG A 90 12.27 8.68 9.57
CA ARG A 90 11.71 8.47 8.22
C ARG A 90 11.55 9.78 7.44
N LYS A 91 11.28 10.89 8.13
CA LYS A 91 11.23 12.23 7.52
C LYS A 91 12.64 12.67 7.08
N ALA A 92 13.63 12.54 7.96
CA ALA A 92 15.02 12.89 7.67
C ALA A 92 15.59 12.06 6.51
N GLU A 93 15.36 10.74 6.48
CA GLU A 93 15.78 9.87 5.38
C GLU A 93 15.19 10.32 4.03
N ARG A 94 13.92 10.78 4.05
CA ARG A 94 13.24 11.29 2.85
C ARG A 94 13.80 12.64 2.41
N GLU A 95 14.11 13.52 3.36
CA GLU A 95 14.69 14.83 3.08
C GLU A 95 16.11 14.70 2.51
N ALA A 96 16.94 13.82 3.08
CA ALA A 96 18.27 13.52 2.54
C ALA A 96 18.22 13.02 1.09
N LYS A 97 17.18 12.26 0.72
CA LYS A 97 16.99 11.73 -0.64
C LYS A 97 16.24 12.70 -1.57
N ARG A 98 15.84 13.89 -1.09
CA ARG A 98 14.92 14.78 -1.82
C ARG A 98 15.57 15.39 -3.05
N GLU A 99 16.79 15.90 -2.93
CA GLU A 99 17.48 16.55 -4.05
C GLU A 99 17.85 15.53 -5.15
N ALA A 100 18.37 14.36 -4.77
CA ALA A 100 18.60 13.26 -5.70
C ALA A 100 17.31 12.84 -6.43
N MET A 101 16.17 12.80 -5.73
CA MET A 101 14.88 12.53 -6.37
C MET A 101 14.40 13.65 -7.30
N LYS A 102 14.74 14.91 -7.01
CA LYS A 102 14.34 16.07 -7.81
C LYS A 102 15.04 16.06 -9.17
N GLU A 103 16.34 15.82 -9.19
CA GLU A 103 17.11 15.72 -10.42
C GLU A 103 16.68 14.51 -11.26
N ASN A 104 16.53 13.33 -10.64
CA ASN A 104 16.01 12.15 -11.34
C ASN A 104 14.61 12.40 -11.93
N ARG A 105 13.74 13.15 -11.23
CA ARG A 105 12.41 13.50 -11.74
C ARG A 105 12.47 14.46 -12.93
N LYS A 106 13.44 15.38 -12.99
CA LYS A 106 13.63 16.28 -14.14
C LYS A 106 14.10 15.48 -15.36
N ALA A 107 15.14 14.65 -15.20
CA ALA A 107 15.66 13.79 -16.26
C ALA A 107 14.55 12.88 -16.84
N MET A 108 13.84 12.16 -15.96
CA MET A 108 12.73 11.29 -16.37
C MET A 108 11.60 12.07 -17.07
N ARG A 109 11.34 13.32 -16.68
CA ARG A 109 10.33 14.16 -17.36
C ARG A 109 10.79 14.62 -18.74
N ALA A 110 12.07 14.94 -18.90
CA ALA A 110 12.64 15.29 -20.20
C ALA A 110 12.55 14.10 -21.16
N GLU A 111 13.00 12.92 -20.74
CA GLU A 111 12.89 11.68 -21.51
C GLU A 111 11.44 11.26 -21.82
N MET A 112 10.49 11.65 -20.94
CA MET A 112 9.08 11.35 -21.13
C MET A 112 8.32 12.38 -21.97
N LYS A 113 8.93 13.45 -22.48
CA LYS A 113 8.27 14.31 -23.47
C LYS A 113 8.64 13.83 -24.87
N PRO A 114 7.72 13.19 -25.62
CA PRO A 114 8.02 12.89 -27.01
C PRO A 114 8.15 14.20 -27.76
N ASP A 115 9.26 14.38 -28.48
CA ASP A 115 9.31 15.43 -29.48
C ASP A 115 8.34 15.04 -30.59
N MET A 116 7.22 15.76 -30.71
CA MET A 116 6.19 15.41 -31.70
C MET A 116 6.64 15.74 -33.12
N SER A 117 7.61 16.65 -33.28
CA SER A 117 8.14 17.04 -34.59
C SER A 117 8.80 15.86 -35.32
N GLN A 118 9.36 14.89 -34.59
CA GLN A 118 9.98 13.70 -35.18
C GLN A 118 8.98 12.77 -35.91
N PHE A 119 7.68 12.93 -35.66
CA PHE A 119 6.62 12.12 -36.28
C PHE A 119 5.77 12.93 -37.27
N MET A 120 6.10 14.21 -37.46
CA MET A 120 5.33 15.14 -38.27
C MET A 120 6.20 15.65 -39.41
N THR A 121 5.65 15.64 -40.62
CA THR A 121 6.19 16.36 -41.77
C THR A 121 5.26 17.53 -42.09
N ALA A 122 5.65 18.41 -43.01
CA ALA A 122 4.80 19.52 -43.45
C ALA A 122 3.43 19.06 -44.01
N GLU A 123 3.35 17.80 -44.46
CA GLU A 123 2.19 17.27 -45.19
C GLU A 123 1.51 16.09 -44.49
N SER A 124 2.17 15.38 -43.57
CA SER A 124 1.62 14.15 -42.99
C SER A 124 2.18 13.78 -41.61
N PHE A 125 1.46 12.91 -40.90
CA PHE A 125 1.87 12.36 -39.60
C PHE A 125 2.15 10.86 -39.72
N ASP A 126 3.35 10.44 -39.32
CA ASP A 126 3.75 9.03 -39.29
C ASP A 126 3.17 8.32 -38.06
N LYS A 127 1.94 7.80 -38.25
CA LYS A 127 1.22 7.04 -37.23
C LYS A 127 1.96 5.76 -36.82
N ALA A 128 2.72 5.14 -37.73
CA ALA A 128 3.40 3.88 -37.46
C ALA A 128 4.63 4.13 -36.56
N ALA A 129 5.47 5.11 -36.90
CA ALA A 129 6.62 5.50 -36.09
C ALA A 129 6.20 6.00 -34.71
N PHE A 130 5.12 6.80 -34.62
CA PHE A 130 4.60 7.25 -33.33
C PHE A 130 4.15 6.09 -32.44
N LYS A 131 3.38 5.13 -32.98
CA LYS A 131 2.93 3.96 -32.23
C LYS A 131 4.11 3.13 -31.73
N ALA A 132 5.11 2.87 -32.58
CA ALA A 132 6.30 2.11 -32.20
C ALA A 132 7.07 2.80 -31.05
N HIS A 133 7.27 4.12 -31.15
CA HIS A 133 7.94 4.89 -30.10
C HIS A 133 7.15 4.88 -28.77
N MET A 134 5.84 5.05 -28.82
CA MET A 134 4.99 5.02 -27.64
C MET A 134 4.96 3.65 -26.96
N THR A 135 4.92 2.55 -27.72
CA THR A 135 5.01 1.18 -27.17
C THR A 135 6.31 0.97 -26.41
N LYS A 136 7.47 1.31 -27.02
CA LYS A 136 8.79 1.21 -26.36
C LYS A 136 8.83 1.98 -25.03
N LYS A 137 8.24 3.17 -25.01
CA LYS A 137 8.13 3.99 -23.80
C LYS A 137 7.23 3.39 -22.74
N PHE A 138 6.10 2.80 -23.12
CA PHE A 138 5.22 2.10 -22.19
C PHE A 138 5.91 0.89 -21.57
N ASP A 139 6.69 0.13 -22.35
CA ASP A 139 7.44 -1.01 -21.85
C ASP A 139 8.55 -0.59 -20.87
N ALA A 140 9.31 0.46 -21.21
CA ALA A 140 10.30 1.04 -20.30
C ALA A 140 9.65 1.53 -18.99
N LYS A 141 8.49 2.18 -19.08
CA LYS A 141 7.72 2.61 -17.92
C LYS A 141 7.23 1.43 -17.09
N ARG A 142 6.78 0.34 -17.71
CA ARG A 142 6.31 -0.86 -17.01
C ARG A 142 7.41 -1.46 -16.15
N LYS A 143 8.59 -1.69 -16.73
CA LYS A 143 9.78 -2.20 -16.02
C LYS A 143 10.17 -1.31 -14.83
N MET A 144 10.15 0.01 -15.02
CA MET A 144 10.45 0.96 -13.95
C MET A 144 9.37 0.99 -12.85
N MET A 145 8.10 0.73 -13.18
CA MET A 145 7.04 0.62 -12.17
C MET A 145 7.14 -0.67 -11.37
N GLU A 146 7.56 -1.77 -11.99
CA GLU A 146 7.80 -3.05 -11.33
C GLU A 146 8.92 -2.93 -10.28
N SER A 147 10.08 -2.38 -10.65
CA SER A 147 11.17 -2.17 -9.68
C SER A 147 10.75 -1.24 -8.53
N LYS A 148 10.00 -0.18 -8.83
CA LYS A 148 9.45 0.71 -7.79
C LYS A 148 8.42 0.01 -6.91
N LYS A 149 7.70 -0.99 -7.40
CA LYS A 149 6.72 -1.75 -6.62
C LYS A 149 7.42 -2.58 -5.56
N GLU A 150 8.48 -3.30 -5.93
CA GLU A 150 9.29 -4.11 -5.01
C GLU A 150 9.89 -3.26 -3.89
N THR A 151 10.60 -2.18 -4.24
CA THR A 151 11.18 -1.27 -3.23
C THR A 151 10.11 -0.66 -2.31
N ARG A 152 8.91 -0.36 -2.82
CA ARG A 152 7.80 0.14 -1.98
C ARG A 152 7.27 -0.92 -1.03
N LEU A 153 7.20 -2.18 -1.47
CA LEU A 153 6.75 -3.29 -0.63
C LEU A 153 7.75 -3.55 0.49
N GLU A 154 9.04 -3.58 0.17
CA GLU A 154 10.13 -3.75 1.14
C GLU A 154 10.10 -2.63 2.21
N LYS A 155 10.10 -1.37 1.80
CA LYS A 155 10.01 -0.24 2.75
C LYS A 155 8.73 -0.24 3.59
N ARG A 156 7.63 -0.79 3.04
CA ARG A 156 6.39 -0.95 3.79
C ARG A 156 6.52 -2.06 4.83
N ALA A 157 7.13 -3.19 4.48
CA ALA A 157 7.40 -4.28 5.40
C ALA A 157 8.31 -3.83 6.55
N GLU A 158 9.44 -3.18 6.26
CA GLU A 158 10.34 -2.59 7.28
C GLU A 158 9.59 -1.61 8.21
N GLY A 159 8.75 -0.75 7.63
CA GLY A 159 7.97 0.22 8.38
C GLY A 159 6.95 -0.46 9.31
N MET A 160 6.32 -1.53 8.85
CA MET A 160 5.40 -2.33 9.66
C MET A 160 6.14 -3.03 10.79
N GLU A 161 7.26 -3.70 10.51
CA GLU A 161 8.08 -4.37 11.52
C GLU A 161 8.47 -3.42 12.67
N LYS A 162 9.03 -2.26 12.34
CA LYS A 162 9.44 -1.26 13.35
C LYS A 162 8.28 -0.77 14.22
N VAL A 163 7.10 -0.61 13.63
CA VAL A 163 5.90 -0.23 14.38
C VAL A 163 5.42 -1.37 15.27
N PHE A 164 5.36 -2.60 14.76
CA PHE A 164 4.89 -3.76 15.50
C PHE A 164 5.77 -4.08 16.72
N ASN A 165 7.08 -3.84 16.62
CA ASN A 165 8.01 -4.02 17.74
C ASN A 165 7.76 -3.06 18.91
N ILE A 166 7.08 -1.92 18.69
CA ILE A 166 6.69 -0.97 19.75
C ILE A 166 5.37 -1.39 20.43
N LEU A 167 4.51 -2.11 19.72
CA LEU A 167 3.17 -2.48 20.19
C LEU A 167 3.18 -3.74 21.04
N THR A 168 2.31 -3.77 22.05
CA THR A 168 2.06 -4.97 22.88
C THR A 168 1.27 -6.02 22.10
N PRO A 169 1.26 -7.31 22.53
CA PRO A 169 0.49 -8.36 21.86
C PRO A 169 -1.00 -8.04 21.69
N GLU A 170 -1.64 -7.46 22.70
CA GLU A 170 -3.06 -7.06 22.66
C GLU A 170 -3.32 -5.87 21.71
N GLN A 171 -2.38 -4.92 21.64
CA GLN A 171 -2.47 -3.82 20.69
C GLN A 171 -2.31 -4.31 19.24
N ARG A 172 -1.51 -5.36 19.02
CA ARG A 172 -1.34 -5.98 17.69
C ARG A 172 -2.62 -6.65 17.19
N THR A 173 -3.34 -7.36 18.06
CA THR A 173 -4.64 -7.97 17.69
C THR A 173 -5.70 -6.91 17.38
N LYS A 174 -5.79 -5.85 18.19
CA LYS A 174 -6.67 -4.69 17.91
C LYS A 174 -6.31 -4.02 16.58
N TRP A 175 -5.03 -3.85 16.28
CA TRP A 175 -4.57 -3.31 15.00
C TRP A 175 -5.01 -4.17 13.80
N ILE A 176 -4.91 -5.51 13.91
CA ILE A 176 -5.34 -6.42 12.84
C ILE A 176 -6.85 -6.26 12.58
N ALA A 177 -7.68 -6.15 13.63
CA ALA A 177 -9.11 -5.93 13.49
C ALA A 177 -9.42 -4.59 12.77
N LEU A 178 -8.85 -3.49 13.25
CA LEU A 178 -9.02 -2.16 12.66
C LEU A 178 -8.51 -2.08 11.21
N SER A 179 -7.43 -2.81 10.88
CA SER A 179 -6.90 -2.85 9.51
C SER A 179 -7.86 -3.52 8.52
N LYS A 180 -8.65 -4.50 8.98
CA LYS A 180 -9.67 -5.18 8.17
C LYS A 180 -10.90 -4.30 7.98
N GLU A 181 -11.26 -3.48 8.96
CA GLU A 181 -12.40 -2.56 8.87
C GLU A 181 -12.11 -1.39 7.93
N THR A 182 -10.93 -0.78 8.06
CA THR A 182 -10.50 0.32 7.19
C THR A 182 -10.39 -0.09 5.72
N THR A 183 -10.01 -1.33 5.43
CA THR A 183 -9.98 -1.86 4.05
C THR A 183 -11.37 -2.17 3.50
N LYS A 184 -12.34 -2.57 4.34
CA LYS A 184 -13.74 -2.77 3.94
C LYS A 184 -14.46 -1.46 3.61
N SER A 185 -14.19 -0.39 4.35
CA SER A 185 -14.81 0.93 4.11
C SER A 185 -14.38 1.60 2.78
N CYS A 186 -13.40 1.02 2.09
CA CYS A 186 -12.83 1.54 0.84
C CYS A 186 -13.13 0.65 -0.39
N LYS A 187 -14.02 -0.34 -0.24
CA LYS A 187 -14.63 -1.09 -1.36
C LYS A 187 -15.97 -0.47 -1.70
#